data_AF-A0A0A9W2R5-F1
#
_entry.id   AF-A0A0A9W2R5-F1
#
_cell.length_a   1.000
_cell.length_b   1.000
_cell.length_c   1.000
_cell.angle_alpha   90.00
_cell.angle_beta   90.00
_cell.angle_gamma   90.00
#
_symmetry.space_group_name_H-M   'P 1'
#
loop_
_entity.id
_entity.type
_entity.pdbx_description
1 polymer ?
#
loop_
_entity_poly.entity_id
_entity_poly.type
_entity_poly.pdbx_seq_one_letter_code
_entity_poly.pdbx_strand_id
1 'polypeptide(L)'
;CTNGDLLGFIRRLITIQENVYSAEMAHSPRGSYYESKPATSRHTTANLAVREDTECLARTESRNWNLKCFFCKANHWTDECTKVITLEERKRIVKGCCFNCFNRSHTVRRCPIGRPCFYCKQRRNHHRALCPQRFPDEAQPKSVEAVQ
;
A
#
# COMPACT_ATOMS: atom_id res chain seq x y z
N CYS A 1 -51.83 10.29 6.08
CA CYS A 1 -50.37 10.25 5.89
C CYS A 1 -50.07 9.24 4.80
N THR A 2 -49.99 9.68 3.55
CA THR A 2 -49.83 8.76 2.41
C THR A 2 -48.36 8.66 2.03
N ASN A 3 -47.96 7.50 1.49
CA ASN A 3 -46.58 7.19 1.08
C ASN A 3 -45.95 8.18 0.07
N GLY A 4 -46.73 9.15 -0.46
CA GLY A 4 -46.23 10.22 -1.34
C GLY A 4 -45.41 11.30 -0.62
N ASP A 5 -45.70 11.59 0.66
CA ASP A 5 -45.03 12.68 1.39
C ASP A 5 -43.60 12.32 1.80
N LEU A 6 -43.36 11.05 2.15
CA LEU A 6 -42.03 10.55 2.50
C LEU A 6 -41.10 10.48 1.28
N LEU A 7 -41.61 10.08 0.11
CA LEU A 7 -40.84 10.08 -1.13
C LEU A 7 -40.52 11.50 -1.61
N GLY A 8 -41.41 12.46 -1.36
CA GLY A 8 -41.15 13.88 -1.60
C GLY A 8 -40.03 14.44 -0.71
N PHE A 9 -40.03 14.07 0.57
CA PHE A 9 -38.97 14.45 1.51
C PHE A 9 -37.62 13.84 1.15
N ILE A 10 -37.59 12.54 0.82
CA ILE A 10 -36.36 11.84 0.42
C ILE A 10 -35.79 12.43 -0.88
N ARG A 11 -36.62 12.76 -1.88
CA ARG A 11 -36.17 13.43 -3.11
C ARG A 11 -35.57 14.81 -2.83
N ARG A 12 -36.19 15.61 -1.96
CA ARG A 12 -35.64 16.92 -1.56
C ARG A 12 -34.28 16.78 -0.85
N LEU A 13 -34.12 15.77 0.01
CA LEU A 13 -32.84 15.53 0.68
C LEU A 13 -31.74 15.09 -0.30
N ILE A 14 -32.05 14.21 -1.25
CA ILE A 14 -31.07 13.77 -2.27
C ILE A 14 -30.63 14.96 -3.15
N THR A 15 -31.57 15.79 -3.60
CA THR A 15 -31.25 16.97 -4.43
C THR A 15 -30.45 18.03 -3.66
N ILE A 16 -30.69 18.21 -2.36
CA ILE A 16 -29.89 19.12 -1.53
C ILE A 16 -28.44 18.61 -1.41
N GLN A 17 -28.23 17.30 -1.28
CA GLN A 17 -26.91 16.70 -1.10
C GLN A 17 -26.08 16.73 -2.40
N GLU A 18 -26.70 16.58 -3.57
CA GLU A 18 -26.05 16.71 -4.88
C GLU A 18 -25.64 18.17 -5.21
N ASN A 19 -26.40 19.15 -4.72
CA ASN A 19 -26.07 20.57 -4.87
C ASN A 19 -24.90 21.02 -3.95
N VAL A 20 -24.78 20.44 -2.74
CA VAL A 20 -23.62 20.66 -1.86
C VAL A 20 -22.34 20.07 -2.47
N TYR A 21 -22.43 18.88 -3.07
CA TYR A 21 -21.30 18.25 -3.78
C TYR A 21 -20.83 19.06 -5.00
N SER A 22 -21.76 19.71 -5.71
CA SER A 22 -21.44 20.55 -6.87
C SER A 22 -20.81 21.89 -6.49
N ALA A 23 -21.16 22.46 -5.33
CA ALA A 23 -20.58 23.71 -4.82
C ALA A 23 -19.15 23.53 -4.25
N GLU A 24 -18.82 22.36 -3.70
CA GLU A 24 -17.47 22.04 -3.19
C GLU A 24 -16.41 21.93 -4.29
N MET A 25 -16.80 21.69 -5.54
CA MET A 25 -15.89 21.52 -6.68
C MET A 25 -15.46 22.83 -7.36
N ALA A 26 -16.05 23.99 -6.99
CA ALA A 26 -15.80 25.26 -7.69
C ALA A 26 -14.71 26.15 -7.05
N HIS A 27 -14.22 25.85 -5.84
CA HIS A 27 -13.23 26.70 -5.15
C HIS A 27 -12.04 25.93 -4.57
N SER A 28 -11.11 25.52 -5.44
CA SER A 28 -9.69 25.53 -5.07
C SER A 28 -8.77 25.66 -6.31
N PRO A 29 -8.03 26.77 -6.47
CA PRO A 29 -7.09 26.95 -7.57
C PRO A 29 -5.73 26.37 -7.20
N ARG A 30 -5.25 25.39 -8.00
CA ARG A 30 -3.84 25.21 -8.44
C ARG A 30 -3.71 23.95 -9.30
N GLY A 31 -3.72 24.16 -10.63
CA GLY A 31 -3.10 23.25 -11.61
C GLY A 31 -1.58 23.18 -11.37
N SER A 32 -0.82 22.25 -11.94
CA SER A 32 -0.95 21.49 -13.20
C SER A 32 -0.45 20.06 -12.97
N TYR A 33 -1.20 19.00 -13.30
CA TYR A 33 -1.42 18.46 -14.65
C TYR A 33 -0.10 18.16 -15.37
N TYR A 34 0.31 16.89 -15.37
CA TYR A 34 1.36 16.43 -16.26
C TYR A 34 0.77 16.38 -17.67
N GLU A 35 1.30 17.22 -18.55
CA GLU A 35 0.96 17.26 -19.97
C GLU A 35 1.36 15.93 -20.63
N SER A 36 0.43 15.30 -21.34
CA SER A 36 0.71 14.11 -22.15
C SER A 36 1.46 14.53 -23.42
N LYS A 37 2.75 14.18 -23.53
CA LYS A 37 3.51 14.30 -24.78
C LYS A 37 3.36 13.01 -25.64
N PRO A 38 3.36 13.12 -26.99
CA PRO A 38 3.01 12.02 -27.87
C PRO A 38 4.10 10.95 -27.97
N ALA A 39 3.64 9.74 -28.27
CA ALA A 39 4.44 8.53 -28.40
C ALA A 39 5.34 8.55 -29.65
N THR A 40 6.65 8.64 -29.45
CA THR A 40 7.64 8.10 -30.38
C THR A 40 8.85 7.59 -29.60
N SER A 41 9.01 6.27 -29.49
CA SER A 41 10.31 5.63 -29.69
C SER A 41 10.17 4.11 -29.71
N ARG A 42 10.65 3.52 -30.80
CA ARG A 42 10.75 2.09 -31.06
C ARG A 42 11.88 1.53 -30.21
N HIS A 43 11.66 0.49 -29.42
CA HIS A 43 12.73 -0.43 -29.04
C HIS A 43 12.27 -1.88 -29.09
N THR A 44 12.99 -2.58 -29.95
CA THR A 44 12.97 -3.96 -30.41
C THR A 44 12.94 -4.97 -29.26
N THR A 45 12.07 -5.99 -29.37
CA THR A 45 12.18 -7.22 -28.61
C THR A 45 13.38 -8.01 -29.12
N ALA A 46 14.50 -7.97 -28.39
CA ALA A 46 15.61 -8.88 -28.64
C ALA A 46 16.30 -9.26 -27.33
N ASN A 47 16.43 -10.57 -27.15
CA ASN A 47 17.29 -11.32 -26.23
C ASN A 47 16.81 -11.54 -24.80
N LEU A 48 16.06 -12.64 -24.68
CA LEU A 48 15.99 -13.54 -23.53
C LEU A 48 17.40 -13.95 -23.07
N ALA A 49 17.76 -13.56 -21.85
CA ALA A 49 18.60 -14.33 -20.94
C ALA A 49 18.59 -13.62 -19.59
N VAL A 50 17.58 -13.88 -18.76
CA VAL A 50 17.58 -13.40 -17.37
C VAL A 50 17.49 -14.59 -16.43
N ARG A 51 18.55 -14.73 -15.66
CA ARG A 51 18.77 -15.70 -14.59
C ARG A 51 17.75 -15.47 -13.46
N GLU A 52 17.32 -16.56 -12.82
CA GLU A 52 16.17 -16.67 -11.92
C GLU A 52 16.34 -16.01 -10.53
N ASP A 53 16.84 -14.78 -10.47
CA ASP A 53 17.06 -14.04 -9.23
C ASP A 53 16.33 -12.68 -9.24
N THR A 54 15.21 -12.61 -9.96
CA THR A 54 14.43 -11.40 -10.27
C THR A 54 13.19 -11.19 -9.41
N GLU A 55 13.22 -11.46 -8.10
CA GLU A 55 12.01 -11.37 -7.25
C GLU A 55 11.39 -9.96 -7.08
N CYS A 56 11.88 -8.95 -7.80
CA CYS A 56 11.23 -7.64 -7.80
C CYS A 56 11.42 -6.83 -9.09
N LEU A 57 11.88 -7.44 -10.18
CA LEU A 57 11.95 -6.72 -11.46
C LEU A 57 10.62 -6.71 -12.23
N ALA A 58 9.57 -7.35 -11.73
CA ALA A 58 8.28 -7.35 -12.41
C ALA A 58 7.13 -6.94 -11.46
N ARG A 59 6.85 -5.64 -11.37
CA ARG A 59 5.51 -5.15 -11.01
C ARG A 59 5.11 -3.97 -11.91
N THR A 60 5.13 -4.25 -13.20
CA THR A 60 4.26 -3.60 -14.18
C THR A 60 3.41 -4.72 -14.75
N GLU A 61 2.17 -4.84 -14.28
CA GLU A 61 1.02 -5.36 -15.03
C GLU A 61 -0.15 -5.57 -14.03
N SER A 62 -1.27 -4.90 -14.34
CA SER A 62 -2.59 -4.98 -13.71
C SER A 62 -2.74 -4.47 -12.27
N ARG A 63 -3.50 -3.37 -12.12
CA ARG A 63 -4.10 -2.87 -10.85
C ARG A 63 -5.18 -3.84 -10.31
N ASN A 64 -4.88 -5.14 -10.27
CA ASN A 64 -5.73 -6.08 -9.58
C ASN A 64 -5.55 -5.84 -8.06
N TRP A 65 -6.58 -5.27 -7.43
CA TRP A 65 -6.65 -4.95 -5.99
C TRP A 65 -6.56 -6.20 -5.09
N ASN A 66 -6.40 -7.40 -5.66
CA ASN A 66 -5.96 -8.58 -4.93
C ASN A 66 -4.61 -8.30 -4.26
N LEU A 67 -4.69 -7.95 -2.98
CA LEU A 67 -3.57 -7.68 -2.11
C LEU A 67 -2.75 -8.96 -1.94
N LYS A 68 -1.81 -9.18 -2.85
CA LYS A 68 -0.83 -10.25 -2.72
C LYS A 68 0.21 -9.83 -1.69
N CYS A 69 0.41 -10.66 -0.69
CA CYS A 69 1.45 -10.49 0.32
C CYS A 69 2.82 -10.30 -0.35
N PHE A 70 3.60 -9.31 0.10
CA PHE A 70 4.93 -9.05 -0.48
C PHE A 70 5.87 -10.25 -0.36
N PHE A 71 5.77 -10.99 0.75
CA PHE A 71 6.66 -12.10 1.07
C PHE A 71 6.28 -13.40 0.33
N CYS A 72 5.04 -13.88 0.48
CA CYS A 72 4.66 -15.20 -0.03
C CYS A 72 3.62 -15.19 -1.15
N LYS A 73 3.24 -14.00 -1.65
CA LYS A 73 2.32 -13.77 -2.77
C LYS A 73 0.90 -14.33 -2.61
N ALA A 74 0.56 -14.89 -1.45
CA ALA A 74 -0.80 -15.33 -1.11
C ALA A 74 -1.71 -14.13 -0.74
N ASN A 75 -3.01 -14.38 -0.65
CA ASN A 75 -4.03 -13.36 -0.41
C ASN A 75 -4.14 -13.00 1.08
N HIS A 76 -3.34 -12.02 1.53
CA HIS A 76 -3.39 -11.42 2.87
C HIS A 76 -2.51 -10.16 2.94
N TRP A 77 -2.68 -9.36 4.00
CA TRP A 77 -1.80 -8.22 4.24
C TRP A 77 -0.38 -8.65 4.55
N THR A 78 0.61 -7.88 4.10
CA THR A 78 2.02 -8.28 4.23
C THR A 78 2.48 -8.42 5.69
N ASP A 79 1.90 -7.64 6.60
CA ASP A 79 2.09 -7.77 8.05
C ASP A 79 1.41 -9.01 8.66
N GLU A 80 0.43 -9.60 8.01
CA GLU A 80 -0.25 -10.83 8.45
C GLU A 80 0.43 -12.10 7.95
N CYS A 81 1.58 -11.98 7.28
CA CYS A 81 2.25 -13.14 6.70
C CYS A 81 2.71 -14.14 7.76
N THR A 82 2.16 -15.35 7.69
CA THR A 82 2.50 -16.48 8.58
C THR A 82 3.66 -17.31 8.07
N LYS A 83 4.02 -17.21 6.78
CA LYS A 83 5.17 -17.94 6.21
C LYS A 83 6.52 -17.31 6.56
N VAL A 84 6.54 -15.98 6.68
CA VAL A 84 7.76 -15.23 7.01
C VAL A 84 7.56 -14.56 8.36
N ILE A 85 8.11 -15.17 9.41
CA ILE A 85 7.74 -14.85 10.80
C ILE A 85 8.73 -13.86 11.41
N THR A 86 10.03 -14.11 11.28
CA THR A 86 11.08 -13.33 11.95
C THR A 86 11.34 -12.01 11.24
N LEU A 87 11.72 -10.99 12.01
CA LEU A 87 12.06 -9.69 11.43
C LEU A 87 13.29 -9.74 10.54
N GLU A 88 14.28 -10.55 10.92
CA GLU A 88 15.50 -10.74 10.15
C GLU A 88 15.21 -11.24 8.74
N GLU A 89 14.39 -12.29 8.62
CA GLU A 89 14.01 -12.84 7.32
C GLU A 89 13.22 -11.83 6.48
N ARG A 90 12.32 -11.07 7.11
CA ARG A 90 11.58 -10.00 6.43
C ARG A 90 12.51 -8.91 5.90
N LYS A 91 13.52 -8.50 6.68
CA LYS A 91 14.55 -7.53 6.26
C LYS A 91 15.39 -8.09 5.10
N ARG A 92 15.72 -9.38 5.13
CA ARG A 92 16.48 -10.07 4.07
C ARG A 92 15.75 -10.02 2.72
N ILE A 93 14.45 -10.33 2.71
CA ILE A 93 13.63 -10.30 1.49
C ILE A 93 13.45 -8.87 0.95
N VAL A 94 13.31 -7.88 1.84
CA VAL A 94 13.12 -6.47 1.48
C VAL A 94 14.43 -5.80 1.05
N LYS A 95 15.58 -6.48 1.17
CA LYS A 95 16.89 -5.93 0.80
C LYS A 95 16.86 -5.39 -0.64
N GLY A 96 17.35 -4.17 -0.82
CA GLY A 96 17.31 -3.46 -2.11
C GLY A 96 15.97 -2.76 -2.41
N CYS A 97 15.01 -2.80 -1.50
CA CYS A 97 13.77 -2.02 -1.58
C CYS A 97 13.72 -0.96 -0.48
N CYS A 98 12.88 0.06 -0.66
CA CYS A 98 12.57 1.04 0.37
C CYS A 98 11.95 0.33 1.59
N PHE A 99 12.61 0.42 2.74
CA PHE A 99 12.11 -0.20 3.97
C PHE A 99 10.76 0.33 4.45
N ASN A 100 10.30 1.49 3.97
CA ASN A 100 9.02 2.10 4.34
C ASN A 100 7.85 1.74 3.42
N CYS A 101 8.10 1.48 2.13
CA CYS A 101 7.04 1.23 1.15
C CYS A 101 7.28 0.05 0.19
N PHE A 102 8.41 -0.63 0.33
CA PHE A 102 8.86 -1.76 -0.50
C PHE A 102 9.04 -1.46 -2.00
N ASN A 103 9.08 -0.19 -2.39
CA ASN A 103 9.44 0.21 -3.75
C ASN A 103 10.96 0.19 -3.94
N ARG A 104 11.45 -0.33 -5.07
CA ARG A 104 12.87 -0.34 -5.42
C ARG A 104 13.43 0.99 -5.94
N SER A 105 12.57 1.92 -6.36
CA SER A 105 13.01 3.18 -6.99
C SER A 105 13.74 4.14 -6.06
N HIS A 106 13.64 3.95 -4.74
CA HIS A 106 14.22 4.87 -3.77
C HIS A 106 14.55 4.16 -2.45
N THR A 107 15.36 4.83 -1.64
CA THR A 107 15.67 4.41 -0.27
C THR A 107 14.71 5.05 0.73
N VAL A 108 14.66 4.53 1.96
CA VAL A 108 13.80 5.06 3.03
C VAL A 108 13.96 6.57 3.25
N ARG A 109 15.20 7.09 3.14
CA ARG A 109 15.52 8.51 3.33
C ARG A 109 14.86 9.42 2.29
N ARG A 110 14.63 8.91 1.08
CA ARG A 110 14.00 9.62 -0.03
C ARG A 110 12.57 9.13 -0.29
N CYS A 111 11.96 8.45 0.68
CA CYS A 111 10.61 7.94 0.52
C CYS A 111 9.59 9.09 0.54
N PRO A 112 8.75 9.23 -0.51
CA PRO A 112 7.71 10.26 -0.53
C PRO A 112 6.57 9.95 0.46
N ILE A 113 6.47 8.71 0.92
CA ILE A 113 5.41 8.26 1.82
C ILE A 113 5.77 8.60 3.27
N GLY A 114 5.04 9.54 3.86
CA GLY A 114 5.27 10.04 5.22
C GLY A 114 4.42 9.40 6.32
N ARG A 115 3.80 8.24 6.09
CA ARG A 115 2.90 7.59 7.07
C ARG A 115 3.68 7.03 8.28
N PRO A 116 3.17 7.21 9.52
CA PRO A 116 3.74 6.55 10.69
C PRO A 116 3.53 5.03 10.64
N CYS A 117 4.39 4.27 11.30
CA CYS A 117 4.13 2.87 11.57
C CYS A 117 2.86 2.72 12.44
N PHE A 118 2.00 1.77 12.09
CA PHE A 118 0.76 1.52 12.83
C PHE A 118 1.02 1.08 14.28
N TYR A 119 2.08 0.30 14.53
CA TYR A 119 2.38 -0.27 15.84
C TYR A 119 3.18 0.70 16.73
N CYS A 120 4.37 1.12 16.28
CA CYS A 120 5.27 1.94 17.11
C CYS A 120 5.19 3.45 16.86
N LYS A 121 4.33 3.90 15.93
CA LYS A 121 4.11 5.31 15.56
C LYS A 121 5.32 6.08 15.00
N GLN A 122 6.49 5.44 14.86
CA GLN A 122 7.67 6.03 14.24
C GLN A 122 7.41 6.40 12.78
N ARG A 123 7.84 7.60 12.36
CA ARG A 123 7.64 8.10 10.99
C ARG A 123 8.84 7.82 10.10
N ARG A 124 8.58 7.59 8.81
CA ARG A 124 9.60 7.49 7.74
C ARG A 124 10.77 6.54 8.06
N ASN A 125 10.50 5.47 8.81
CA ASN A 125 11.53 4.54 9.25
C ASN A 125 11.31 3.15 8.65
N HIS A 126 10.11 2.58 8.82
CA HIS A 126 9.82 1.23 8.34
C HIS A 126 8.35 1.04 7.95
N HIS A 127 8.12 0.07 7.09
CA HIS A 127 6.81 -0.49 6.78
C HIS A 127 6.33 -1.28 8.00
N ARG A 128 5.03 -1.27 8.31
CA ARG A 128 4.46 -1.99 9.47
C ARG A 128 4.84 -3.47 9.54
N ALA A 129 5.02 -4.11 8.38
CA ALA A 129 5.47 -5.50 8.27
C ALA A 129 6.94 -5.73 8.65
N LEU A 130 7.68 -4.68 9.02
CA LEU A 130 9.06 -4.70 9.52
C LEU A 130 9.16 -4.05 10.91
N CYS A 131 8.05 -3.91 11.64
CA CYS A 131 8.08 -3.27 12.94
C CYS A 131 8.74 -4.19 13.99
N PRO A 132 9.82 -3.76 14.67
CA PRO A 132 10.48 -4.57 15.71
C PRO A 132 9.60 -4.89 16.91
N GLN A 133 8.61 -4.04 17.20
CA GLN A 133 7.64 -4.29 18.26
C GLN A 133 6.64 -5.40 17.91
N ARG A 134 6.48 -5.70 16.61
CA ARG A 134 5.53 -6.72 16.12
C ARG A 134 6.21 -8.04 15.76
N PHE A 135 7.43 -7.94 15.21
CA PHE A 135 8.25 -9.06 14.75
C PHE A 135 9.60 -8.92 15.47
N PRO A 136 9.89 -9.74 16.48
CA PRO A 136 11.22 -9.83 17.05
C PRO A 136 12.19 -10.48 16.05
N ASP A 137 13.49 -10.21 16.19
CA ASP A 137 14.53 -10.82 15.36
C ASP A 137 14.66 -12.33 15.67
N GLU A 138 14.38 -12.77 16.91
CA GLU A 138 14.31 -14.18 17.28
C GLU A 138 12.89 -14.63 17.68
N ALA A 139 12.51 -15.86 17.30
CA ALA A 139 11.30 -16.49 17.76
C ALA A 139 11.44 -16.89 19.23
N GLN A 140 11.25 -15.93 20.14
CA GLN A 140 11.25 -16.21 21.58
C GLN A 140 10.14 -17.23 21.91
N PRO A 141 10.45 -18.40 22.50
CA PRO A 141 9.42 -19.27 23.05
C PRO A 141 8.73 -18.52 24.18
N LYS A 142 7.40 -18.36 24.07
CA LYS A 142 6.59 -17.79 25.16
C LYS A 142 6.71 -18.74 26.35
N SER A 143 7.52 -18.38 27.35
CA SER A 143 7.51 -19.04 28.64
C SER A 143 6.12 -18.88 29.25
N VAL A 144 5.40 -19.99 29.36
CA VAL A 144 4.17 -20.08 30.14
C VAL A 144 4.55 -19.93 31.62
N GLU A 145 4.18 -18.80 32.22
CA GLU A 145 4.20 -18.65 33.67
C GLU A 145 3.05 -19.51 34.24
N ALA A 146 3.41 -20.70 34.75
CA ALA A 146 2.54 -21.47 35.62
C ALA A 146 2.58 -20.83 37.01
N VAL A 147 1.49 -20.17 37.37
CA VAL A 147 1.23 -19.63 38.70
C VAL A 147 1.12 -20.80 39.69
N GLN A 148 1.88 -20.69 40.78
CA GLN A 148 1.87 -21.59 41.94
C GLN A 148 0.57 -21.48 42.74
#